data_AF-A0A3M6U9H4-F1
#
_entry.id   AF-A0A3M6U9H4-F1
#
_cell.length_a   1.000
_cell.length_b   1.000
_cell.length_c   1.000
_cell.angle_alpha   90.00
_cell.angle_beta   90.00
_cell.angle_gamma   90.00
#
_symmetry.space_group_name_H-M   'P 1'
#
loop_
_entity.id
_entity.type
_entity.pdbx_description
1 polymer ?
#
loop_
_entity_poly.entity_id
_entity_poly.type
_entity_poly.pdbx_seq_one_letter_code
_entity_poly.pdbx_strand_id
1 'polypeptide(L)'
;MRSAKLVFPVRGIDVSAYRVTQVKIAQKNACIKKPCPSNAICQAGFSSEGYRCVCVPGYTGEDCAEDIDECGLINNNCTKGGANCTNTVGSFNCTCQTNYFWNGAGCEADDCSNYSTLSDADRKRTHVTPKNSEGVCDDWLPEGWYRFVGAAGTKMPTTPVHRFRCNTAFPGWLKGAEPTVANVEVSRLVCFTRGANNCAFSKQIVMKNCGSYFIYKLGKPPICKSRYCGTDVDK
;
A
#
# COMPACT_ATOMS: atom_id res chain seq x y z
N MET A 1 -85.10 -24.65 29.59
CA MET A 1 -85.14 -26.09 29.21
C MET A 1 -85.73 -26.15 27.81
N ARG A 2 -85.11 -26.60 26.71
CA ARG A 2 -83.94 -27.45 26.46
C ARG A 2 -83.21 -26.90 25.22
N SER A 3 -81.88 -26.80 25.25
CA SER A 3 -81.08 -26.49 24.06
C SER A 3 -80.93 -27.73 23.19
N ALA A 4 -81.33 -27.65 21.91
CA ALA A 4 -81.05 -28.66 20.91
C ALA A 4 -79.67 -28.38 20.28
N LYS A 5 -78.65 -29.18 20.62
CA LYS A 5 -77.37 -29.22 19.89
C LYS A 5 -77.53 -30.16 18.69
N LEU A 6 -77.62 -29.62 17.48
CA LEU A 6 -77.46 -30.40 16.25
C LEU A 6 -75.96 -30.72 16.08
N VAL A 7 -75.60 -31.99 16.16
CA VAL A 7 -74.26 -32.50 15.87
C VAL A 7 -74.28 -33.00 14.42
N PHE A 8 -73.57 -32.32 13.53
CA PHE A 8 -73.33 -32.79 12.16
C PHE A 8 -72.07 -33.66 12.13
N PRO A 9 -72.08 -34.86 11.53
CA PRO A 9 -70.86 -35.65 11.37
C PRO A 9 -70.01 -35.03 10.26
N VAL A 10 -68.80 -34.59 10.60
CA VAL A 10 -67.77 -34.22 9.64
C VAL A 10 -67.31 -35.50 8.94
N ARG A 11 -67.71 -35.71 7.68
CA ARG A 11 -67.13 -36.76 6.83
C ARG A 11 -65.72 -36.32 6.47
N GLY A 12 -64.73 -37.10 6.89
CA GLY A 12 -63.34 -36.91 6.48
C GLY A 12 -63.23 -36.99 4.96
N ILE A 13 -62.55 -36.01 4.35
CA ILE A 13 -62.17 -36.06 2.94
C ILE A 13 -61.05 -37.09 2.85
N ASP A 14 -61.31 -38.22 2.22
CA ASP A 14 -60.29 -39.22 1.91
C ASP A 14 -59.38 -38.67 0.81
N VAL A 15 -58.20 -38.19 1.21
CA VAL A 15 -57.15 -37.68 0.32
C VAL A 15 -56.35 -38.78 -0.38
N SER A 16 -56.70 -40.07 -0.19
CA SER A 16 -56.01 -41.21 -0.80
C SER A 16 -56.12 -41.29 -2.34
N ALA A 17 -56.90 -40.39 -2.98
CA ALA A 17 -57.05 -40.33 -4.43
C ALA A 17 -56.22 -39.22 -5.12
N TYR A 18 -55.53 -38.34 -4.38
CA TYR A 18 -54.66 -37.34 -4.98
C TYR A 18 -53.32 -37.95 -5.39
N ARG A 19 -53.22 -38.45 -6.63
CA ARG A 19 -51.91 -38.64 -7.28
C ARG A 19 -51.30 -37.27 -7.54
N VAL A 20 -50.41 -36.84 -6.65
CA VAL A 20 -49.46 -35.77 -6.97
C VAL A 20 -48.51 -36.34 -8.01
N THR A 21 -48.79 -36.10 -9.29
CA THR A 21 -47.77 -36.28 -10.33
C THR A 21 -46.66 -35.29 -10.01
N GLN A 22 -45.57 -35.77 -9.41
CA GLN A 22 -44.31 -35.01 -9.41
C GLN A 22 -43.92 -34.82 -10.86
N VAL A 23 -44.28 -33.67 -11.44
CA VAL A 23 -43.63 -33.21 -12.66
C VAL A 23 -42.20 -32.96 -12.23
N LYS A 24 -41.30 -33.93 -12.45
CA LYS A 24 -39.86 -33.66 -12.48
C LYS A 24 -39.64 -32.75 -13.68
N ILE A 25 -39.87 -31.46 -13.50
CA ILE A 25 -39.24 -30.45 -14.34
C ILE A 25 -37.77 -30.55 -13.94
N ALA A 26 -37.04 -31.46 -14.59
CA ALA A 26 -35.61 -31.28 -14.72
C ALA A 26 -35.45 -30.01 -15.54
N GLN A 27 -35.49 -28.86 -14.86
CA GLN A 27 -35.20 -27.58 -15.45
C GLN A 27 -33.78 -27.73 -15.94
N LYS A 28 -33.63 -28.01 -17.24
CA LYS A 28 -32.36 -28.30 -17.87
C LYS A 28 -31.51 -27.07 -17.68
N ASN A 29 -30.63 -27.10 -16.68
CA ASN A 29 -29.80 -25.96 -16.34
C ASN A 29 -28.84 -25.75 -17.51
N ALA A 30 -29.14 -24.75 -18.34
CA ALA A 30 -28.37 -24.45 -19.54
C ALA A 30 -26.92 -24.04 -19.22
N CYS A 31 -26.63 -23.59 -18.00
CA CYS A 31 -25.27 -23.28 -17.55
C CYS A 31 -24.35 -24.50 -17.41
N ILE A 32 -24.89 -25.72 -17.33
CA ILE A 32 -24.07 -26.95 -17.30
C ILE A 32 -23.19 -27.06 -18.56
N LYS A 33 -23.65 -26.51 -19.69
CA LYS A 33 -22.91 -26.50 -20.95
C LYS A 33 -21.81 -25.43 -21.02
N LYS A 34 -21.64 -24.61 -19.98
CA LYS A 34 -20.73 -23.45 -19.94
C LYS A 34 -20.87 -22.54 -21.18
N PRO A 35 -22.09 -22.02 -21.45
CA PRO A 35 -22.33 -21.20 -22.64
C PRO A 35 -21.69 -19.80 -22.55
N CYS A 36 -21.43 -19.28 -21.35
CA CYS A 36 -20.82 -17.97 -21.13
C CYS A 36 -19.28 -18.04 -21.16
N PRO A 37 -18.59 -16.97 -21.62
CA PRO A 37 -17.14 -16.88 -21.57
C PRO A 37 -16.61 -16.71 -20.14
N SER A 38 -15.28 -16.77 -19.98
CA SER A 38 -14.59 -16.80 -18.68
C SER A 38 -14.79 -15.54 -17.82
N ASN A 39 -15.14 -14.42 -18.45
CA ASN A 39 -15.42 -13.11 -17.86
C ASN A 39 -16.92 -12.88 -17.60
N ALA A 40 -17.71 -13.95 -17.47
CA ALA A 40 -19.12 -13.89 -17.15
C ALA A 40 -19.56 -14.98 -16.17
N ILE A 41 -20.60 -14.66 -15.41
CA ILE A 41 -21.29 -15.58 -14.50
C ILE A 41 -22.57 -16.04 -15.19
N CYS A 42 -22.71 -17.36 -15.40
CA CYS A 42 -23.91 -17.92 -16.00
C CYS A 42 -25.05 -18.04 -14.99
N GLN A 43 -26.24 -17.55 -15.37
CA GLN A 43 -27.45 -17.63 -14.57
C GLN A 43 -28.55 -18.41 -15.31
N ALA A 44 -29.02 -19.51 -14.73
CA ALA A 44 -29.99 -20.41 -15.36
C ALA A 44 -31.44 -19.93 -15.15
N GLY A 45 -32.34 -20.32 -16.08
CA GLY A 45 -33.78 -20.02 -15.99
C GLY A 45 -34.20 -18.66 -16.55
N PHE A 46 -33.34 -18.03 -17.35
CA PHE A 46 -33.58 -16.74 -18.00
C PHE A 46 -33.66 -16.91 -19.52
N SER A 47 -34.30 -15.96 -20.21
CA SER A 47 -34.48 -15.92 -21.68
C SER A 47 -35.20 -17.14 -22.29
N SER A 48 -35.41 -17.11 -23.60
CA SER A 48 -35.89 -18.27 -24.39
C SER A 48 -34.85 -19.38 -24.48
N GLU A 49 -33.57 -19.09 -24.25
CA GLU A 49 -32.47 -20.08 -24.29
C GLU A 49 -32.26 -20.80 -22.94
N GLY A 50 -32.90 -20.34 -21.87
CA GLY A 50 -32.84 -20.96 -20.54
C GLY A 50 -31.61 -20.57 -19.71
N TYR A 51 -30.82 -19.60 -20.16
CA TYR A 51 -29.76 -18.93 -19.39
C TYR A 51 -29.61 -17.46 -19.80
N ARG A 52 -28.83 -16.73 -19.01
CA ARG A 52 -28.20 -15.46 -19.40
C ARG A 52 -26.78 -15.38 -18.83
N CYS A 53 -25.93 -14.57 -19.45
CA CYS A 53 -24.60 -14.25 -18.94
C CYS A 53 -24.63 -12.92 -18.18
N VAL A 54 -24.01 -12.87 -17.00
CA VAL A 54 -23.85 -11.66 -16.20
C VAL A 54 -22.37 -11.30 -16.19
N CYS A 55 -22.02 -10.16 -16.77
CA CYS A 55 -20.62 -9.77 -16.94
C CYS A 55 -19.96 -9.50 -15.60
N VAL A 56 -18.71 -9.93 -15.46
CA VAL A 56 -17.87 -9.48 -14.34
C VAL A 56 -17.52 -8.00 -14.53
N PRO A 57 -17.17 -7.25 -13.46
CA PRO A 57 -16.74 -5.86 -13.59
C PRO A 57 -15.63 -5.71 -14.64
N GLY A 58 -15.73 -4.68 -15.48
CA GLY A 58 -14.80 -4.42 -16.59
C GLY A 58 -15.24 -4.97 -17.94
N TYR A 59 -16.38 -5.67 -18.02
CA TYR A 59 -16.88 -6.23 -19.29
C TYR A 59 -18.35 -5.89 -19.56
N THR A 60 -18.72 -5.83 -20.83
CA THR A 60 -20.05 -5.49 -21.33
C THR A 60 -20.43 -6.34 -22.55
N GLY A 61 -21.65 -6.16 -23.05
CA GLY A 61 -22.23 -6.93 -24.16
C GLY A 61 -23.13 -8.07 -23.69
N GLU A 62 -23.79 -8.73 -24.64
CA GLU A 62 -24.75 -9.81 -24.36
C GLU A 62 -24.05 -11.11 -23.89
N ASP A 63 -22.88 -11.39 -24.47
CA ASP A 63 -22.01 -12.50 -24.11
C ASP A 63 -20.87 -12.07 -23.18
N CYS A 64 -20.77 -10.79 -22.83
CA CYS A 64 -19.68 -10.22 -22.06
C CYS A 64 -18.31 -10.27 -22.76
N ALA A 65 -18.24 -10.40 -24.08
CA ALA A 65 -16.96 -10.44 -24.80
C ALA A 65 -16.28 -9.07 -24.94
N GLU A 66 -17.02 -7.98 -24.69
CA GLU A 66 -16.52 -6.63 -24.86
C GLU A 66 -15.89 -6.10 -23.57
N ASP A 67 -14.70 -5.52 -23.71
CA ASP A 67 -14.01 -4.78 -22.67
C ASP A 67 -14.64 -3.40 -22.47
N ILE A 68 -14.82 -2.97 -21.23
CA ILE A 68 -15.25 -1.61 -20.92
C ILE A 68 -14.02 -0.70 -20.95
N ASP A 69 -14.00 0.30 -21.83
CA ASP A 69 -12.99 1.36 -21.74
C ASP A 69 -13.28 2.28 -20.54
N GLU A 70 -12.67 2.00 -19.38
CA GLU A 70 -12.90 2.84 -18.21
C GLU A 70 -12.27 4.23 -18.34
N CYS A 71 -11.31 4.42 -19.24
CA CYS A 71 -10.74 5.73 -19.53
C CYS A 71 -11.71 6.63 -20.29
N GLY A 72 -12.62 6.05 -21.08
CA GLY A 72 -13.72 6.76 -21.74
C GLY A 72 -14.84 7.23 -20.81
N LEU A 73 -14.88 6.74 -19.56
CA LEU A 73 -15.90 7.12 -18.58
C LEU A 73 -15.59 8.51 -17.98
N ILE A 74 -16.55 9.44 -18.09
CA ILE A 74 -16.47 10.85 -17.62
C ILE A 74 -16.06 10.98 -16.14
N ASN A 75 -16.20 9.91 -15.34
CA ASN A 75 -16.04 9.92 -13.90
C ASN A 75 -14.90 9.04 -13.39
N ASN A 76 -13.97 8.59 -14.23
CA ASN A 76 -12.87 7.75 -13.78
C ASN A 76 -11.98 8.46 -12.75
N ASN A 77 -11.43 7.70 -11.81
CA ASN A 77 -10.67 8.27 -10.70
C ASN A 77 -9.34 8.87 -11.17
N CYS A 78 -8.73 8.31 -12.23
CA CYS A 78 -7.43 8.76 -12.75
C CYS A 78 -7.45 10.24 -13.14
N THR A 79 -8.38 10.62 -14.02
CA THR A 79 -8.44 11.98 -14.58
C THR A 79 -8.78 13.02 -13.52
N LYS A 80 -9.68 12.70 -12.59
CA LYS A 80 -9.98 13.53 -11.42
C LYS A 80 -8.76 13.72 -10.52
N GLY A 81 -7.94 12.67 -10.41
CA GLY A 81 -6.72 12.65 -9.61
C GLY A 81 -5.46 13.16 -10.32
N GLY A 82 -5.57 13.70 -11.54
CA GLY A 82 -4.43 14.22 -12.31
C GLY A 82 -3.50 13.15 -12.90
N ALA A 83 -3.96 11.90 -13.03
CA ALA A 83 -3.23 10.79 -13.62
C ALA A 83 -3.63 10.55 -15.10
N ASN A 84 -2.68 10.06 -15.89
CA ASN A 84 -2.94 9.49 -17.21
C ASN A 84 -3.62 8.12 -17.04
N CYS A 85 -4.76 7.95 -17.71
CA CYS A 85 -5.48 6.68 -17.75
C CYS A 85 -5.02 5.83 -18.94
N THR A 86 -4.84 4.53 -18.73
CA THR A 86 -4.59 3.56 -19.81
C THR A 86 -5.54 2.38 -19.62
N ASN A 87 -6.39 2.14 -20.62
CA ASN A 87 -7.34 1.03 -20.61
C ASN A 87 -6.61 -0.31 -20.74
N THR A 88 -7.09 -1.34 -20.05
CA THR A 88 -6.54 -2.70 -20.07
C THR A 88 -7.69 -3.70 -20.11
N VAL A 89 -7.43 -4.94 -20.53
CA VAL A 89 -8.51 -5.93 -20.62
C VAL A 89 -9.08 -6.26 -19.23
N GLY A 90 -10.33 -5.88 -19.00
CA GLY A 90 -11.09 -6.01 -17.77
C GLY A 90 -10.79 -4.97 -16.68
N SER A 91 -9.99 -3.92 -16.97
CA SER A 91 -9.62 -2.90 -15.99
C SER A 91 -8.90 -1.70 -16.60
N PHE A 92 -8.38 -0.80 -15.78
CA PHE A 92 -7.57 0.33 -16.22
C PHE A 92 -6.44 0.63 -15.24
N ASN A 93 -5.38 1.27 -15.75
CA ASN A 93 -4.26 1.75 -14.95
C ASN A 93 -4.21 3.28 -14.92
N CYS A 94 -4.01 3.83 -13.73
CA CYS A 94 -3.69 5.24 -13.53
C CYS A 94 -2.18 5.40 -13.38
N THR A 95 -1.56 6.27 -14.18
CA THR A 95 -0.13 6.59 -14.09
C THR A 95 0.06 8.08 -13.88
N CYS A 96 0.93 8.44 -12.94
CA CYS A 96 1.24 9.84 -12.64
C CYS A 96 2.46 10.32 -13.44
N GLN A 97 2.65 11.63 -13.51
CA GLN A 97 3.89 12.21 -14.03
C GLN A 97 5.10 11.76 -13.21
N THR A 98 6.30 11.92 -13.79
CA THR A 98 7.57 11.62 -13.12
C THR A 98 7.64 12.29 -11.74
N ASN A 99 8.08 11.54 -10.72
CA ASN A 99 8.14 11.96 -9.31
C ASN A 99 6.79 12.09 -8.60
N TYR A 100 5.73 11.47 -9.12
CA TYR A 100 4.46 11.32 -8.43
C TYR A 100 4.04 9.85 -8.44
N PHE A 101 3.31 9.42 -7.41
CA PHE A 101 2.71 8.08 -7.35
C PHE A 101 1.20 8.17 -7.21
N TRP A 102 0.50 7.15 -7.70
CA TRP A 102 -0.94 7.03 -7.57
C TRP A 102 -1.30 6.48 -6.18
N ASN A 103 -2.00 7.26 -5.35
CA ASN A 103 -2.41 6.83 -4.01
C ASN A 103 -3.84 6.25 -3.95
N GLY A 104 -4.46 6.01 -5.10
CA GLY A 104 -5.85 5.55 -5.20
C GLY A 104 -6.87 6.68 -5.35
N ALA A 105 -6.53 7.92 -4.97
CA ALA A 105 -7.39 9.10 -5.11
C ALA A 105 -6.78 10.20 -6.00
N GLY A 106 -5.46 10.30 -6.05
CA GLY A 106 -4.75 11.31 -6.82
C GLY A 106 -3.27 10.99 -7.01
N CYS A 107 -2.63 11.80 -7.83
CA CYS A 107 -1.17 11.86 -7.93
C CYS A 107 -0.60 12.64 -6.76
N GLU A 108 0.19 11.96 -5.95
CA GLU A 108 0.89 12.54 -4.80
C GLU A 108 2.39 12.59 -5.10
N ALA A 109 3.05 13.66 -4.65
CA ALA A 109 4.48 13.82 -4.86
C ALA A 109 5.23 12.65 -4.21
N ASP A 110 6.10 12.02 -4.98
CA ASP A 110 6.92 10.92 -4.51
C ASP A 110 8.17 11.47 -3.82
N ASP A 111 8.17 11.42 -2.49
CA ASP A 111 9.35 11.75 -1.67
C ASP A 111 10.56 10.88 -2.05
N CYS A 112 10.32 9.65 -2.53
CA CYS A 112 11.38 8.77 -3.02
C CYS A 112 12.00 9.25 -4.32
N SER A 113 11.49 10.32 -4.93
CA SER A 113 12.08 10.96 -6.11
C SER A 113 12.42 12.44 -5.86
N ASN A 114 12.03 12.99 -4.71
CA ASN A 114 12.27 14.39 -4.32
C ASN A 114 12.97 14.48 -2.95
N TYR A 115 14.30 14.34 -2.96
CA TYR A 115 15.14 14.43 -1.77
C TYR A 115 16.49 15.10 -2.05
N SER A 116 17.12 15.64 -1.01
CA SER A 116 18.50 16.10 -1.04
C SER A 116 19.48 14.97 -0.72
N THR A 117 20.71 15.06 -1.19
CA THR A 117 21.72 14.02 -0.95
C THR A 117 22.69 14.39 0.16
N LEU A 118 23.07 13.41 0.97
CA LEU A 118 24.17 13.48 1.92
C LEU A 118 25.28 12.59 1.38
N SER A 119 26.32 13.20 0.79
CA SER A 119 27.37 12.49 0.06
C SER A 119 28.78 12.71 0.60
N ASP A 120 28.95 13.64 1.56
CA ASP A 120 30.25 13.96 2.14
C ASP A 120 30.94 12.70 2.68
N ALA A 121 32.17 12.44 2.21
CA ALA A 121 32.93 11.24 2.56
C ALA A 121 33.22 11.11 4.07
N ASP A 122 33.19 12.24 4.78
CA ASP A 122 33.46 12.34 6.20
C ASP A 122 32.23 12.04 7.07
N ARG A 123 31.06 11.77 6.48
CA ARG A 123 29.85 11.29 7.18
C ARG A 123 29.89 9.80 7.52
N LYS A 124 30.85 9.03 6.99
CA LYS A 124 30.96 7.59 7.28
C LYS A 124 31.15 7.34 8.77
N ARG A 125 30.48 6.32 9.31
CA ARG A 125 30.61 5.91 10.71
C ARG A 125 32.05 5.56 11.14
N THR A 126 32.92 5.22 10.20
CA THR A 126 34.34 4.91 10.44
C THR A 126 35.26 6.12 10.33
N HIS A 127 34.82 7.22 9.70
CA HIS A 127 35.64 8.41 9.56
C HIS A 127 36.01 8.94 10.95
N VAL A 128 37.30 9.18 11.20
CA VAL A 128 37.80 9.59 12.51
C VAL A 128 37.75 11.11 12.65
N THR A 129 37.07 11.61 13.68
CA THR A 129 37.17 13.03 14.06
C THR A 129 38.41 13.22 14.95
N PRO A 130 39.33 14.15 14.64
CA PRO A 130 40.45 14.48 15.52
C PRO A 130 39.96 14.91 16.91
N LYS A 131 40.56 14.41 17.99
CA LYS A 131 40.08 14.68 19.37
C LYS A 131 40.18 16.16 19.78
N ASN A 132 41.09 16.91 19.15
CA ASN A 132 41.27 18.36 19.31
C ASN A 132 40.36 19.18 18.38
N SER A 133 39.53 18.53 17.57
CA SER A 133 38.52 19.14 16.72
C SER A 133 37.14 18.71 17.22
N GLU A 134 36.23 19.67 17.35
CA GLU A 134 34.83 19.34 17.66
C GLU A 134 34.09 18.74 16.44
N GLY A 135 34.78 18.69 15.28
CA GLY A 135 34.25 18.28 14.00
C GLY A 135 33.26 19.31 13.44
N VAL A 136 32.55 18.91 12.38
CA VAL A 136 31.41 19.65 11.84
C VAL A 136 30.11 19.16 12.47
N CYS A 137 29.04 19.94 12.31
CA CYS A 137 27.72 19.57 12.80
C CYS A 137 26.63 20.01 11.82
N ASP A 138 25.50 19.31 11.89
CA ASP A 138 24.34 19.56 11.02
C ASP A 138 23.45 20.68 11.59
N ASP A 139 24.02 21.66 12.30
CA ASP A 139 23.27 22.71 13.02
C ASP A 139 22.43 23.62 12.11
N TRP A 140 22.77 23.64 10.83
CA TRP A 140 22.08 24.39 9.77
C TRP A 140 21.40 23.49 8.73
N LEU A 141 21.28 22.19 9.00
CA LEU A 141 20.62 21.27 8.07
C LEU A 141 19.13 21.65 7.96
N PRO A 142 18.65 22.09 6.78
CA PRO A 142 17.24 22.41 6.59
C PRO A 142 16.35 21.20 6.87
N GLU A 143 15.11 21.44 7.27
CA GLU A 143 14.10 20.37 7.34
C GLU A 143 13.76 19.91 5.91
N GLY A 144 13.86 18.60 5.65
CA GLY A 144 13.60 18.03 4.34
C GLY A 144 13.91 16.54 4.26
N TRP A 145 13.62 15.94 3.10
CA TRP A 145 13.99 14.56 2.80
C TRP A 145 15.45 14.47 2.36
N TYR A 146 16.17 13.53 2.95
CA TYR A 146 17.58 13.29 2.68
C TYR A 146 17.88 11.82 2.41
N ARG A 147 18.83 11.56 1.52
CA ARG A 147 19.36 10.22 1.23
C ARG A 147 20.88 10.19 1.40
N PHE A 148 21.40 9.18 2.09
CA PHE A 148 22.83 8.89 2.10
C PHE A 148 23.25 8.25 0.77
N VAL A 149 24.25 8.82 0.12
CA VAL A 149 24.75 8.32 -1.17
C VAL A 149 26.28 8.38 -1.26
N GLY A 150 26.83 7.62 -2.20
CA GLY A 150 28.24 7.69 -2.56
C GLY A 150 29.17 7.45 -1.38
N ALA A 151 30.11 8.38 -1.17
CA ALA A 151 31.11 8.25 -0.11
C ALA A 151 30.54 8.42 1.30
N ALA A 152 29.31 8.90 1.49
CA ALA A 152 28.72 8.93 2.84
C ALA A 152 28.16 7.57 3.28
N GLY A 153 28.06 6.59 2.37
CA GLY A 153 27.34 5.32 2.60
C GLY A 153 25.98 5.31 1.93
N THR A 154 25.18 4.28 2.20
CA THR A 154 23.86 4.07 1.56
C THR A 154 22.68 4.31 2.52
N LYS A 155 22.93 4.27 3.83
CA LYS A 155 21.92 4.44 4.88
C LYS A 155 22.53 4.86 6.21
N MET A 156 21.70 5.29 7.16
CA MET A 156 22.14 5.57 8.53
C MET A 156 22.49 4.25 9.25
N PRO A 157 23.56 4.19 10.07
CA PRO A 157 23.87 3.00 10.87
C PRO A 157 22.77 2.72 11.89
N THR A 158 22.36 1.46 12.03
CA THR A 158 21.39 1.01 13.06
C THR A 158 22.04 0.57 14.37
N THR A 159 23.37 0.51 14.38
CA THR A 159 24.17 0.25 15.57
C THR A 159 24.83 1.54 16.06
N PRO A 160 25.05 1.70 17.38
CA PRO A 160 25.78 2.83 17.93
C PRO A 160 27.07 3.16 17.19
N VAL A 161 27.25 4.45 16.90
CA VAL A 161 28.49 4.99 16.36
C VAL A 161 29.30 5.59 17.52
N HIS A 162 30.54 5.14 17.67
CA HIS A 162 31.44 5.62 18.72
C HIS A 162 31.67 7.13 18.60
N ARG A 163 31.89 7.82 19.74
CA ARG A 163 32.26 9.24 19.78
C ARG A 163 33.45 9.56 18.85
N PHE A 164 33.51 10.81 18.37
CA PHE A 164 34.57 11.26 17.46
C PHE A 164 34.66 10.43 16.17
N ARG A 165 33.50 10.21 15.57
CA ARG A 165 33.36 9.59 14.27
C ARG A 165 32.51 10.46 13.35
N CYS A 166 32.53 10.18 12.06
CA CYS A 166 31.67 10.86 11.09
C CYS A 166 31.89 12.40 11.12
N ASN A 167 33.15 12.78 11.37
CA ASN A 167 33.64 14.14 11.51
C ASN A 167 32.76 14.99 12.45
N THR A 168 32.34 14.43 13.57
CA THR A 168 31.61 15.15 14.61
C THR A 168 31.97 14.65 16.00
N ALA A 169 31.72 15.44 17.05
CA ALA A 169 31.91 15.00 18.42
C ALA A 169 30.81 14.04 18.88
N PHE A 170 29.57 14.23 18.42
CA PHE A 170 28.39 13.45 18.77
C PHE A 170 27.73 12.77 17.55
N PRO A 171 28.23 11.59 17.16
CA PRO A 171 27.75 10.89 15.96
C PRO A 171 26.33 10.38 16.12
N GLY A 172 25.49 10.64 15.12
CA GLY A 172 24.11 10.22 15.04
C GLY A 172 23.94 8.85 14.38
N TRP A 173 23.08 8.01 14.95
CA TRP A 173 22.73 6.69 14.42
C TRP A 173 21.24 6.38 14.66
N LEU A 174 20.67 5.51 13.85
CA LEU A 174 19.24 5.19 13.88
C LEU A 174 18.97 4.15 14.97
N LYS A 175 18.10 4.46 15.93
CA LYS A 175 17.65 3.50 16.96
C LYS A 175 16.45 2.71 16.46
N GLY A 176 16.69 1.44 16.14
CA GLY A 176 15.69 0.49 15.69
C GLY A 176 15.99 -0.04 14.28
N ALA A 177 15.16 -0.99 13.84
CA ALA A 177 15.28 -1.58 12.51
C ALA A 177 14.67 -0.68 11.43
N GLU A 178 15.21 -0.77 10.22
CA GLU A 178 14.66 -0.17 9.02
C GLU A 178 13.27 -0.75 8.68
N PRO A 179 12.36 0.03 8.06
CA PRO A 179 11.07 -0.46 7.62
C PRO A 179 11.20 -1.46 6.47
N THR A 180 10.55 -2.61 6.59
CA THR A 180 10.53 -3.66 5.56
C THR A 180 9.47 -3.43 4.48
N VAL A 181 8.41 -2.68 4.81
CA VAL A 181 7.33 -2.35 3.87
C VAL A 181 7.70 -1.08 3.11
N ALA A 182 7.74 -1.17 1.78
CA ALA A 182 8.02 -0.04 0.90
C ALA A 182 6.88 1.00 0.92
N ASN A 183 7.21 2.26 0.67
CA ASN A 183 6.30 3.41 0.58
C ASN A 183 5.52 3.74 1.87
N VAL A 184 5.85 3.10 2.99
CA VAL A 184 5.28 3.42 4.30
C VAL A 184 6.22 4.34 5.06
N GLU A 185 5.67 5.43 5.58
CA GLU A 185 6.36 6.33 6.50
C GLU A 185 6.39 5.76 7.91
N VAL A 186 7.58 5.74 8.50
CA VAL A 186 7.76 5.20 9.84
C VAL A 186 8.56 6.18 10.69
N SER A 187 8.02 6.49 11.87
CA SER A 187 8.74 7.27 12.87
C SER A 187 9.85 6.44 13.54
N ARG A 188 11.03 7.04 13.64
CA ARG A 188 12.20 6.47 14.31
C ARG A 188 12.92 7.53 15.13
N LEU A 189 13.77 7.07 16.05
CA LEU A 189 14.61 7.93 16.84
C LEU A 189 16.04 7.88 16.29
N VAL A 190 16.64 9.03 16.01
CA VAL A 190 18.09 9.15 15.84
C VAL A 190 18.71 9.45 17.20
N CYS A 191 19.67 8.63 17.61
CA CYS A 191 20.44 8.79 18.83
C CYS A 191 21.81 9.39 18.53
N PHE A 192 22.25 10.33 19.36
CA PHE A 192 23.57 10.94 19.29
C PHE A 192 24.43 10.51 20.47
N THR A 193 25.60 9.93 20.18
CA THR A 193 26.50 9.37 21.19
C THR A 193 27.28 10.47 21.91
N ARG A 194 27.23 10.52 23.26
CA ARG A 194 28.10 11.37 24.09
C ARG A 194 28.77 10.56 25.20
N GLY A 195 30.08 10.40 25.09
CA GLY A 195 30.87 9.68 26.11
C GLY A 195 30.48 8.20 26.18
N ALA A 196 30.13 7.71 27.37
CA ALA A 196 29.69 6.34 27.58
C ALA A 196 28.20 6.11 27.26
N ASN A 197 27.39 7.17 27.14
CA ASN A 197 25.99 7.05 26.77
C ASN A 197 25.84 7.16 25.24
N ASN A 198 25.49 6.05 24.61
CA ASN A 198 25.31 5.92 23.16
C ASN A 198 24.03 6.59 22.62
N CYS A 199 23.12 7.03 23.49
CA CYS A 199 21.96 7.84 23.11
C CYS A 199 21.77 8.96 24.13
N ALA A 200 22.75 9.86 24.18
CA ALA A 200 22.73 10.97 25.13
C ALA A 200 21.78 12.08 24.71
N PHE A 201 21.63 12.29 23.41
CA PHE A 201 20.62 13.16 22.81
C PHE A 201 19.88 12.40 21.73
N SER A 202 18.67 12.85 21.41
CA SER A 202 17.89 12.18 20.39
C SER A 202 16.94 13.12 19.67
N LYS A 203 16.67 12.82 18.39
CA LYS A 203 15.65 13.48 17.59
C LYS A 203 14.75 12.44 16.94
N GLN A 204 13.44 12.66 17.00
CA GLN A 204 12.49 11.86 16.25
C GLN A 204 12.51 12.31 14.78
N ILE A 205 12.56 11.34 13.87
CA ILE A 205 12.53 11.54 12.42
C ILE A 205 11.45 10.67 11.81
N VAL A 206 11.10 10.96 10.56
CA VAL A 206 10.35 10.05 9.70
C VAL A 206 11.32 9.45 8.69
N MET A 207 11.18 8.16 8.39
CA MET A 207 11.91 7.53 7.29
C MET A 207 10.97 6.71 6.42
N LYS A 208 11.30 6.58 5.14
CA LYS A 208 10.53 5.81 4.15
C LYS A 208 11.47 4.84 3.42
N ASN A 209 10.98 3.63 3.18
CA ASN A 209 11.66 2.64 2.33
C ASN A 209 11.18 2.81 0.89
N CYS A 210 12.10 3.17 -0.01
CA CYS A 210 11.85 3.41 -1.42
C CYS A 210 12.13 2.17 -2.29
N GLY A 211 12.05 0.97 -1.69
CA GLY A 211 12.37 -0.31 -2.32
C GLY A 211 13.86 -0.63 -2.28
N SER A 212 14.69 0.18 -2.94
CA SER A 212 16.15 -0.06 -3.06
C SER A 212 17.02 0.83 -2.17
N TYR A 213 16.44 1.86 -1.56
CA TYR A 213 17.13 2.78 -0.65
C TYR A 213 16.16 3.35 0.37
N PHE A 214 16.72 4.08 1.33
CA PHE A 214 15.96 4.75 2.38
C PHE A 214 16.16 6.25 2.29
N ILE A 215 15.08 6.98 2.51
CA ILE A 215 15.10 8.43 2.72
C ILE A 215 14.70 8.74 4.16
N TYR A 216 15.22 9.85 4.67
CA TYR A 216 15.06 10.29 6.05
C TYR A 216 14.63 11.75 6.04
N LYS A 217 13.54 12.07 6.73
CA LYS A 217 13.12 13.45 6.97
C LYS A 217 13.96 14.00 8.12
N LEU A 218 15.01 14.73 7.77
CA LEU A 218 16.01 15.26 8.70
C LEU A 218 15.92 16.77 8.76
N GLY A 219 16.54 17.33 9.79
CA GLY A 219 16.81 18.76 9.95
C GLY A 219 17.76 18.95 11.14
N LYS A 220 17.93 20.18 11.61
CA LYS A 220 18.81 20.52 12.73
C LYS A 220 18.72 19.51 13.90
N PRO A 221 19.86 18.93 14.36
CA PRO A 221 19.90 18.03 15.50
C PRO A 221 19.71 18.78 16.83
N PRO A 222 19.43 18.09 17.95
CA PRO A 222 19.10 18.74 19.23
C PRO A 222 20.24 19.57 19.84
N ILE A 223 21.48 19.30 19.45
CA ILE A 223 22.66 20.00 19.97
C ILE A 223 23.69 20.20 18.85
N CYS A 224 24.30 21.38 18.84
CA CYS A 224 25.48 21.66 18.02
C CYS A 224 26.62 20.69 18.42
N LYS A 225 27.48 20.30 17.46
CA LYS A 225 28.41 19.14 17.54
C LYS A 225 27.79 17.76 17.28
N SER A 226 26.53 17.71 16.85
CA SER A 226 25.89 16.49 16.35
C SER A 226 25.87 16.47 14.82
N ARG A 227 26.05 15.28 14.23
CA ARG A 227 25.94 15.06 12.79
C ARG A 227 25.31 13.71 12.50
N TYR A 228 24.46 13.63 11.49
CA TYR A 228 23.90 12.37 11.01
C TYR A 228 24.94 11.58 10.23
N CYS A 229 25.18 10.34 10.66
CA CYS A 229 26.21 9.51 10.07
C CYS A 229 25.62 8.50 9.09
N GLY A 230 26.43 8.16 8.09
CA GLY A 230 26.13 7.10 7.16
C GLY A 230 26.94 5.84 7.45
N THR A 231 26.50 4.74 6.87
CA THR A 231 27.14 3.43 6.90
C THR A 231 28.44 3.43 6.10
N ASP A 232 29.25 2.41 6.29
CA ASP A 232 30.32 2.12 5.34
C ASP A 232 29.68 1.66 4.02
N VAL A 233 30.30 1.99 2.90
CA VAL A 233 29.88 1.43 1.60
C VAL A 233 30.29 -0.03 1.63
N ASP A 234 29.33 -0.95 1.55
CA ASP A 234 29.61 -2.37 1.40
C ASP A 234 30.48 -2.53 0.14
N LYS A 235 31.72 -3.01 0.32
CA LYS A 235 32.66 -3.28 -0.78
C LYS A 235 32.37 -4.62 -1.43
#